data_AF-A0A535A265-F1
#
_entry.id   AF-A0A535A265-F1
#
_cell.length_a   1.000
_cell.length_b   1.000
_cell.length_c   1.000
_cell.angle_alpha   90.00
_cell.angle_beta   90.00
_cell.angle_gamma   90.00
#
_symmetry.space_group_name_H-M   'P 1'
#
loop_
_entity.id
_entity.type
_entity.pdbx_description
1 polymer ?
#
loop_
_entity_poly.entity_id
_entity_poly.type
_entity_poly.pdbx_seq_one_letter_code
_entity_poly.pdbx_strand_id
1 'polypeptide(L)'
;MALTESRDIALGAPCPDFRLPSVDGKVHTRDDFRDKPVLVVMFICNHCPYVQAVEDRILALQREYAPRGVQLVGICSNDPTDYPDDRPENLLRRWREKGYGFPYLIDESQDVARVFGAVCTPDIYVFDRERRLAYHGRIDDNWQRPEKVTQRELAAALDALLAGRRPAPEQHHSIGCSIKWRKAS
;
A
#
# COMPACT_ATOMS: atom_id res chain seq x y z
N MET A 1 4.89 -10.09 17.55
CA MET A 1 4.28 -9.80 16.24
C MET A 1 4.47 -11.03 15.37
N ALA A 2 3.39 -11.61 14.84
CA ALA A 2 3.50 -12.74 13.92
C ALA A 2 3.85 -12.24 12.51
N LEU A 3 4.78 -12.92 11.85
CA LEU A 3 5.02 -12.75 10.42
C LEU A 3 3.79 -13.26 9.65
N THR A 4 3.36 -12.52 8.64
CA THR A 4 2.17 -12.85 7.85
C THR A 4 2.44 -12.53 6.39
N GLU A 5 2.03 -13.46 5.52
CA GLU A 5 2.02 -13.30 4.06
C GLU A 5 0.67 -12.74 3.61
N SER A 6 0.69 -11.93 2.54
CA SER A 6 -0.52 -11.44 1.88
C SER A 6 -1.36 -12.62 1.36
N ARG A 7 -2.67 -12.43 1.25
CA ARG A 7 -3.58 -13.49 0.75
C ARG A 7 -3.56 -13.55 -0.77
N ASP A 8 -3.94 -14.68 -1.34
CA ASP A 8 -4.27 -14.74 -2.76
C ASP A 8 -5.57 -13.97 -3.04
N ILE A 9 -5.47 -12.92 -3.86
CA ILE A 9 -6.61 -12.16 -4.36
C ILE A 9 -6.65 -12.31 -5.87
N ALA A 10 -7.82 -12.64 -6.41
CA ALA A 10 -7.98 -12.89 -7.83
C ALA A 10 -7.63 -11.65 -8.66
N LEU A 11 -6.68 -11.80 -9.59
CA LEU A 11 -6.42 -10.77 -10.60
C LEU A 11 -7.69 -10.49 -11.40
N GLY A 12 -7.91 -9.23 -11.75
CA GLY A 12 -9.13 -8.76 -12.41
C GLY A 12 -10.25 -8.34 -11.45
N ALA A 13 -10.14 -8.63 -10.15
CA ALA A 13 -11.10 -8.18 -9.14
C ALA A 13 -11.21 -6.65 -9.13
N PRO A 14 -12.42 -6.08 -8.96
CA PRO A 14 -12.59 -4.63 -8.90
C PRO A 14 -11.93 -4.05 -7.65
N CYS A 15 -11.36 -2.85 -7.78
CA CYS A 15 -10.89 -2.06 -6.65
C CYS A 15 -12.06 -1.74 -5.71
N PRO A 16 -12.04 -2.23 -4.45
CA PRO A 16 -13.09 -1.88 -3.49
C PRO A 16 -13.18 -0.38 -3.30
N ASP A 17 -14.39 0.11 -3.06
CA ASP A 17 -14.59 1.53 -2.76
C ASP A 17 -14.09 1.85 -1.34
N PHE A 18 -13.67 3.09 -1.15
CA PHE A 18 -13.29 3.61 0.16
C PHE A 18 -13.53 5.12 0.21
N ARG A 19 -13.83 5.60 1.42
CA ARG A 19 -13.89 7.03 1.74
C ARG A 19 -13.28 7.23 3.12
N LEU A 20 -12.02 7.66 3.16
CA LEU A 20 -11.24 7.72 4.39
C LEU A 20 -10.62 9.10 4.61
N PRO A 21 -10.49 9.56 5.86
CA PRO A 21 -9.69 10.73 6.18
C PRO A 21 -8.19 10.42 5.99
N SER A 22 -7.47 11.37 5.42
CA SER A 22 -6.01 11.46 5.42
C SER A 22 -5.52 12.03 6.74
N VAL A 23 -4.26 11.75 7.08
CA VAL A 23 -3.58 12.29 8.26
C VAL A 23 -3.54 13.82 8.30
N ASP A 24 -3.67 14.49 7.15
CA ASP A 24 -3.77 15.96 7.04
C ASP A 24 -5.22 16.49 7.14
N GLY A 25 -6.19 15.63 7.44
CA GLY A 25 -7.60 15.97 7.63
C GLY A 25 -8.45 15.99 6.36
N LYS A 26 -7.84 15.84 5.17
CA LYS A 26 -8.61 15.76 3.91
C LYS A 26 -9.26 14.40 3.75
N VAL A 27 -10.49 14.35 3.27
CA VAL A 27 -11.15 13.08 2.94
C VAL A 27 -10.84 12.72 1.49
N HIS A 28 -10.43 11.47 1.28
CA HIS A 28 -10.19 10.92 -0.05
C HIS A 28 -11.11 9.74 -0.32
N THR A 29 -11.55 9.64 -1.57
CA THR A 29 -12.30 8.51 -2.11
C THR A 29 -11.47 7.75 -3.16
N ARG A 30 -11.86 6.52 -3.48
CA ARG A 30 -11.27 5.79 -4.61
C ARG A 30 -11.34 6.58 -5.92
N ASP A 31 -12.47 7.27 -6.14
CA ASP A 31 -12.79 7.94 -7.41
C ASP A 31 -12.13 9.32 -7.58
N ASP A 32 -11.51 9.86 -6.51
CA ASP A 32 -10.65 11.05 -6.59
C ASP A 32 -9.44 10.81 -7.48
N PHE A 33 -9.04 9.55 -7.67
CA PHE A 33 -7.88 9.16 -8.46
C PHE A 33 -8.25 8.63 -9.85
N ARG A 34 -9.51 8.72 -10.30
CA ARG A 34 -9.99 8.11 -11.56
C ARG A 34 -9.26 8.58 -12.83
N ASP A 35 -8.64 9.76 -12.79
CA ASP A 35 -7.85 10.32 -13.89
C ASP A 35 -6.49 9.60 -14.05
N LYS A 36 -6.06 8.86 -13.02
CA LYS A 36 -4.77 8.18 -12.99
C LYS A 36 -4.86 6.84 -13.71
N PRO A 37 -4.00 6.57 -14.72
CA PRO A 37 -3.98 5.28 -15.41
C PRO A 37 -3.68 4.10 -14.49
N VAL A 38 -2.91 4.31 -13.41
CA VAL A 38 -2.58 3.25 -12.44
C VAL A 38 -2.78 3.78 -11.03
N LEU A 39 -3.48 3.01 -10.20
CA LEU A 39 -3.68 3.29 -8.78
C LEU A 39 -3.01 2.20 -7.95
N VAL A 40 -2.16 2.58 -7.00
CA VAL A 40 -1.53 1.66 -6.05
C VAL A 40 -2.08 1.95 -4.66
N VAL A 41 -2.80 1.00 -4.09
CA VAL A 41 -3.28 1.05 -2.70
C VAL A 41 -2.37 0.18 -1.84
N MET A 42 -1.86 0.74 -0.75
CA MET A 42 -0.92 0.05 0.13
C MET A 42 -1.41 0.10 1.57
N PHE A 43 -1.57 -1.05 2.22
CA PHE A 43 -1.78 -1.12 3.66
C PHE A 43 -0.42 -1.08 4.35
N ILE A 44 -0.14 0.02 5.04
CA ILE A 44 1.14 0.31 5.67
C ILE A 44 0.92 0.82 7.10
N CYS A 45 2.00 0.93 7.87
CA CYS A 45 1.98 1.51 9.21
C CYS A 45 3.35 2.07 9.58
N ASN A 46 3.45 2.78 10.71
CA ASN A 46 4.70 3.40 11.13
C ASN A 46 5.58 2.46 11.96
N HIS A 47 4.98 1.56 12.76
CA HIS A 47 5.75 0.74 13.71
C HIS A 47 6.35 -0.53 13.11
N CYS A 48 5.87 -0.99 11.95
CA CYS A 48 6.28 -2.27 11.38
C CYS A 48 7.71 -2.20 10.82
N PRO A 49 8.65 -3.06 11.26
CA PRO A 49 10.02 -3.05 10.73
C PRO A 49 10.08 -3.36 9.23
N TYR A 50 9.13 -4.15 8.70
CA TYR A 50 9.05 -4.45 7.27
C TYR A 50 8.67 -3.21 6.46
N VAL A 51 7.71 -2.41 6.95
CA VAL A 51 7.34 -1.14 6.31
C VAL A 51 8.50 -0.16 6.40
N GLN A 52 9.11 -0.01 7.58
CA GLN A 52 10.26 0.90 7.76
C GLN A 52 11.43 0.54 6.83
N ALA A 53 11.69 -0.76 6.60
CA ALA A 53 12.74 -1.22 5.70
C ALA A 53 12.49 -0.90 4.22
N VAL A 54 11.23 -0.78 3.81
CA VAL A 54 10.86 -0.50 2.40
C VAL A 54 10.36 0.93 2.17
N GLU A 55 10.14 1.71 3.23
CA GLU A 55 9.50 3.04 3.17
C GLU A 55 10.21 3.96 2.17
N ASP A 56 11.53 4.08 2.23
CA ASP A 56 12.28 4.95 1.32
C ASP A 56 12.18 4.48 -0.15
N ARG A 57 11.98 3.18 -0.40
CA ARG A 57 11.72 2.62 -1.74
C ARG A 57 10.31 2.95 -2.22
N ILE A 58 9.30 2.88 -1.36
CA ILE A 58 7.93 3.33 -1.68
C ILE A 58 7.93 4.81 -2.07
N LEU A 59 8.64 5.64 -1.30
CA LEU A 59 8.77 7.07 -1.60
C LEU A 59 9.51 7.32 -2.91
N ALA A 60 10.55 6.55 -3.21
CA ALA A 60 11.25 6.60 -4.49
C ALA A 60 10.32 6.21 -5.66
N LEU A 61 9.52 5.15 -5.52
CA LEU A 61 8.54 4.75 -6.52
C LEU A 61 7.51 5.85 -6.81
N GLN A 62 6.97 6.51 -5.77
CA GLN A 62 6.07 7.63 -6.00
C GLN A 62 6.75 8.75 -6.81
N ARG A 63 7.98 9.13 -6.45
CA ARG A 63 8.73 10.17 -7.18
C ARG A 63 8.99 9.79 -8.63
N GLU A 64 9.32 8.53 -8.89
CA GLU A 64 9.63 7.99 -10.22
C GLU A 64 8.38 7.89 -11.11
N TYR A 65 7.26 7.44 -10.56
CA TYR A 65 6.08 7.06 -11.35
C TYR A 65 4.92 8.07 -11.32
N ALA A 66 4.89 9.02 -10.38
CA ALA A 66 3.86 10.06 -10.35
C ALA A 66 3.80 10.91 -11.64
N PRO A 67 4.93 11.36 -12.23
CA PRO A 67 4.92 12.09 -13.50
C PRO A 67 4.39 11.27 -14.68
N ARG A 68 4.39 9.94 -14.54
CA ARG A 68 3.92 8.97 -15.55
C ARG A 68 2.46 8.57 -15.37
N GLY A 69 1.78 9.14 -14.38
CA GLY A 69 0.35 8.91 -14.11
C GLY A 69 0.05 7.81 -13.09
N VAL A 70 1.04 7.33 -12.34
CA VAL A 70 0.79 6.40 -11.23
C VAL A 70 0.46 7.19 -9.97
N GLN A 71 -0.55 6.75 -9.23
CA GLN A 71 -0.88 7.32 -7.93
C GLN A 71 -0.77 6.26 -6.85
N LEU A 72 0.10 6.50 -5.86
CA LEU A 72 0.11 5.71 -4.62
C LEU A 72 -0.90 6.28 -3.61
N VAL A 73 -1.43 5.42 -2.76
CA VAL A 73 -2.26 5.76 -1.59
C VAL A 73 -1.85 4.82 -0.47
N GLY A 74 -1.40 5.37 0.65
CA GLY A 74 -1.16 4.58 1.87
C GLY A 74 -2.41 4.53 2.73
N ILE A 75 -2.70 3.40 3.37
CA ILE A 75 -3.80 3.24 4.33
C ILE A 75 -3.25 2.58 5.59
N CYS A 76 -3.47 3.19 6.76
CA CYS A 76 -3.20 2.57 8.04
C CYS A 76 -4.51 2.09 8.67
N SER A 77 -4.60 0.77 8.89
CA SER A 77 -5.76 0.12 9.50
C SER A 77 -5.42 -0.51 10.86
N ASN A 78 -4.30 -0.16 11.47
CA ASN A 78 -3.90 -0.72 12.76
C ASN A 78 -4.66 -0.06 13.92
N ASP A 79 -5.06 -0.84 14.91
CA ASP A 79 -5.52 -0.33 16.20
C ASP A 79 -4.32 0.31 16.93
N PRO A 80 -4.35 1.62 17.21
CA PRO A 80 -3.22 2.33 17.79
C PRO A 80 -3.18 2.22 19.33
N THR A 81 -4.08 1.46 19.96
CA THR A 81 -4.16 1.31 21.43
C THR A 81 -2.84 0.83 22.02
N ASP A 82 -2.31 -0.29 21.51
CA ASP A 82 -1.03 -0.89 21.92
C ASP A 82 0.14 -0.48 20.99
N TYR A 83 -0.14 0.29 19.93
CA TYR A 83 0.82 0.67 18.88
C TYR A 83 0.79 2.18 18.65
N PRO A 84 1.37 2.98 19.56
CA PRO A 84 1.22 4.43 19.56
C PRO A 84 1.80 5.11 18.31
N ASP A 85 2.78 4.52 17.64
CA ASP A 85 3.36 5.07 16.40
C ASP A 85 2.34 5.14 15.25
N ASP A 86 1.28 4.34 15.31
CA ASP A 86 0.19 4.34 14.34
C ASP A 86 -0.97 5.27 14.74
N ARG A 87 -0.82 6.05 15.82
CA ARG A 87 -1.78 7.11 16.16
C ARG A 87 -1.78 8.19 15.08
N PRO A 88 -2.94 8.83 14.79
CA PRO A 88 -3.07 9.86 13.75
C PRO A 88 -1.99 10.94 13.80
N GLU A 89 -1.61 11.40 14.99
CA GLU A 89 -0.60 12.46 15.16
C GLU A 89 0.80 12.00 14.74
N ASN A 90 1.15 10.74 15.03
CA ASN A 90 2.43 10.14 14.66
C ASN A 90 2.47 9.76 13.18
N LEU A 91 1.35 9.30 12.60
CA LEU A 91 1.19 9.12 11.16
C LEU A 91 1.41 10.45 10.41
N LEU A 92 0.76 11.53 10.87
CA LEU A 92 0.96 12.88 10.31
C LEU A 92 2.40 13.36 10.42
N ARG A 93 3.03 13.18 11.59
CA ARG A 93 4.43 13.54 11.80
C ARG A 93 5.34 12.82 10.80
N ARG A 94 5.22 11.50 10.69
CA ARG A 94 6.01 10.68 9.75
C ARG A 94 5.78 11.10 8.30
N TRP A 95 4.51 11.30 7.92
CA TRP A 95 4.11 11.73 6.59
C TRP A 95 4.78 13.05 6.17
N ARG A 96 4.84 14.02 7.10
CA ARG A 96 5.52 15.31 6.90
C ARG A 96 7.04 15.17 6.86
N GLU A 97 7.63 14.50 7.85
CA GLU A 97 9.09 14.35 7.99
C GLU A 97 9.72 13.65 6.79
N LYS A 98 9.05 12.62 6.26
CA LYS A 98 9.53 11.84 5.12
C LYS A 98 9.10 12.41 3.76
N GLY A 99 8.26 13.45 3.75
CA GLY A 99 7.79 14.10 2.53
C GLY A 99 7.02 13.14 1.61
N TYR A 100 6.02 12.44 2.17
CA TYR A 100 5.20 11.50 1.42
C TYR A 100 4.54 12.21 0.24
N GLY A 101 4.83 11.75 -0.99
CA GLY A 101 4.25 12.30 -2.22
C GLY A 101 2.84 11.79 -2.54
N PHE A 102 2.15 11.20 -1.56
CA PHE A 102 0.84 10.57 -1.71
C PHE A 102 0.00 10.71 -0.43
N PRO A 103 -1.35 10.63 -0.52
CA PRO A 103 -2.23 10.61 0.65
C PRO A 103 -1.96 9.41 1.55
N TYR A 104 -1.96 9.64 2.87
CA TYR A 104 -1.86 8.58 3.87
C TYR A 104 -3.13 8.59 4.71
N LEU A 105 -3.98 7.59 4.47
CA LEU A 105 -5.34 7.49 4.99
C LEU A 105 -5.40 6.65 6.26
N ILE A 106 -6.42 6.92 7.08
CA ILE A 106 -6.68 6.23 8.34
C ILE A 106 -8.00 5.47 8.21
N ASP A 107 -7.91 4.14 8.31
CA ASP A 107 -9.05 3.22 8.27
C ASP A 107 -9.39 2.75 9.69
N GLU A 108 -10.02 3.64 10.45
CA GLU A 108 -10.25 3.45 11.89
C GLU A 108 -11.17 2.25 12.21
N SER A 109 -12.18 2.00 11.38
CA SER A 109 -13.10 0.86 11.55
C SER A 109 -12.49 -0.47 11.08
N GLN A 110 -11.42 -0.40 10.28
CA GLN A 110 -10.74 -1.52 9.64
C GLN A 110 -11.57 -2.23 8.57
N ASP A 111 -12.70 -1.65 8.15
CA ASP A 111 -13.59 -2.26 7.16
C ASP A 111 -12.97 -2.23 5.77
N VAL A 112 -12.21 -1.18 5.43
CA VAL A 112 -11.53 -1.11 4.13
C VAL A 112 -10.47 -2.20 4.05
N ALA A 113 -9.66 -2.41 5.09
CA ALA A 113 -8.73 -3.54 5.14
C ALA A 113 -9.43 -4.90 5.00
N ARG A 114 -10.57 -5.11 5.67
CA ARG A 114 -11.34 -6.36 5.56
C ARG A 114 -11.84 -6.61 4.14
N VAL A 115 -12.38 -5.59 3.47
CA VAL A 115 -12.93 -5.72 2.11
C VAL A 115 -11.82 -5.93 1.08
N PHE A 116 -10.67 -5.28 1.23
CA PHE A 116 -9.48 -5.55 0.41
C PHE A 116 -8.88 -6.93 0.66
N GLY A 117 -9.19 -7.56 1.80
CA GLY A 117 -8.59 -8.81 2.24
C GLY A 117 -7.15 -8.63 2.75
N ALA A 118 -6.77 -7.41 3.12
CA ALA A 118 -5.44 -7.08 3.61
C ALA A 118 -5.19 -7.77 4.96
N VAL A 119 -3.99 -8.31 5.13
CA VAL A 119 -3.64 -9.08 6.34
C VAL A 119 -2.31 -8.70 6.96
N CYS A 120 -1.40 -8.10 6.19
CA CYS A 120 -0.08 -7.68 6.64
C CYS A 120 0.23 -6.22 6.31
N THR A 121 1.38 -5.74 6.79
CA THR A 121 1.95 -4.44 6.43
C THR A 121 3.45 -4.60 6.15
N PRO A 122 3.96 -4.19 4.98
CA PRO A 122 3.21 -3.64 3.84
C PRO A 122 2.36 -4.72 3.15
N ASP A 123 1.26 -4.31 2.54
CA ASP A 123 0.45 -5.13 1.63
C ASP A 123 -0.04 -4.28 0.46
N ILE A 124 0.18 -4.71 -0.78
CA ILE A 124 0.20 -3.83 -1.97
C ILE A 124 -0.78 -4.34 -3.02
N TYR A 125 -1.59 -3.42 -3.53
CA TYR A 125 -2.60 -3.67 -4.55
C TYR A 125 -2.44 -2.65 -5.67
N VAL A 126 -2.20 -3.11 -6.89
CA VAL A 126 -2.07 -2.26 -8.08
C VAL A 126 -3.26 -2.50 -8.98
N PHE A 127 -3.97 -1.42 -9.28
CA PHE A 127 -5.14 -1.40 -10.13
C PHE A 127 -4.83 -0.70 -11.45
N ASP A 128 -5.30 -1.29 -12.54
CA ASP A 128 -5.21 -0.73 -13.89
C ASP A 128 -6.19 0.45 -14.10
N ARG A 129 -6.27 0.92 -15.34
CA ARG A 129 -7.11 2.06 -15.75
C ARG A 129 -8.60 1.77 -15.53
N GLU A 130 -9.00 0.52 -15.69
CA GLU A 130 -10.35 0.01 -15.45
C GLU A 130 -10.62 -0.30 -13.98
N ARG A 131 -9.66 0.02 -13.09
CA ARG A 131 -9.72 -0.26 -11.65
C ARG A 131 -9.86 -1.74 -11.33
N ARG A 132 -9.21 -2.59 -12.12
CA ARG A 132 -9.09 -4.03 -11.88
C ARG A 132 -7.71 -4.36 -11.33
N LEU A 133 -7.67 -5.28 -10.37
CA LEU A 133 -6.43 -5.71 -9.73
C LEU A 133 -5.52 -6.37 -10.77
N ALA A 134 -4.37 -5.76 -11.03
CA ALA A 134 -3.39 -6.24 -11.98
C ALA A 134 -2.13 -6.79 -11.30
N TYR A 135 -1.84 -6.35 -10.07
CA TYR A 135 -0.75 -6.87 -9.26
C TYR A 135 -1.07 -6.81 -7.76
N HIS A 136 -0.71 -7.88 -7.04
CA HIS A 136 -0.80 -7.98 -5.60
C HIS A 136 0.40 -8.80 -5.07
N GLY A 137 1.25 -8.18 -4.25
CA GLY A 137 2.47 -8.84 -3.83
C GLY A 137 3.54 -7.91 -3.25
N ARG A 138 4.77 -8.38 -3.19
CA ARG A 138 5.92 -7.66 -2.63
C ARG A 138 6.38 -6.47 -3.49
N ILE A 139 7.25 -5.63 -2.96
CA ILE A 139 7.88 -4.53 -3.71
C ILE A 139 9.01 -5.05 -4.60
N ASP A 140 9.84 -5.90 -4.01
CA ASP A 140 11.05 -6.47 -4.57
C ASP A 140 11.42 -7.77 -3.85
N ASP A 141 12.47 -8.43 -4.33
CA ASP A 141 12.97 -9.71 -3.82
C ASP A 141 13.80 -9.62 -2.54
N ASN A 142 14.07 -8.41 -2.01
CA ASN A 142 14.88 -8.26 -0.80
C ASN A 142 14.47 -7.06 0.06
N TRP A 143 13.49 -7.28 0.94
CA TRP A 143 13.04 -6.24 1.87
C TRP A 143 14.12 -5.85 2.90
N GLN A 144 15.01 -6.76 3.30
CA GLN A 144 16.01 -6.52 4.36
C GLN A 144 17.22 -5.73 3.89
N ARG A 145 17.71 -6.05 2.68
CA ARG A 145 18.99 -5.57 2.15
C ARG A 145 18.78 -4.95 0.78
N PRO A 146 18.49 -3.63 0.72
CA PRO A 146 18.24 -2.91 -0.53
C PRO A 146 19.35 -3.09 -1.57
N GLU A 147 20.60 -3.21 -1.14
CA GLU A 147 21.77 -3.42 -2.01
C GLU A 147 21.84 -4.82 -2.65
N LYS A 148 21.01 -5.75 -2.18
CA LYS A 148 20.89 -7.11 -2.72
C LYS A 148 19.61 -7.35 -3.50
N VAL A 149 18.83 -6.30 -3.76
CA VAL A 149 17.66 -6.38 -4.64
C VAL A 149 18.13 -6.71 -6.05
N THR A 150 17.61 -7.80 -6.62
CA THR A 150 17.86 -8.18 -8.02
C THR A 150 16.60 -8.06 -8.88
N GLN A 151 15.41 -8.04 -8.26
CA GLN A 151 14.13 -7.93 -8.95
C GLN A 151 13.25 -6.87 -8.29
N ARG A 152 12.92 -5.80 -9.05
CA ARG A 152 11.99 -4.74 -8.64
C ARG A 152 10.58 -5.06 -9.15
N GLU A 153 9.90 -6.03 -8.54
CA GLU A 153 8.65 -6.60 -9.05
C GLU A 153 7.51 -5.58 -9.17
N LEU A 154 7.33 -4.73 -8.16
CA LEU A 154 6.33 -3.67 -8.22
C LEU A 154 6.63 -2.68 -9.35
N ALA A 155 7.90 -2.26 -9.50
CA ALA A 155 8.30 -1.37 -10.60
C ALA A 155 8.04 -2.00 -11.97
N ALA A 156 8.38 -3.28 -12.15
CA ALA A 156 8.11 -4.03 -13.37
C ALA A 156 6.61 -4.12 -13.69
N ALA A 157 5.75 -4.33 -12.68
CA ALA A 157 4.30 -4.31 -12.86
C ALA A 157 3.78 -2.93 -13.29
N LEU A 158 4.29 -1.85 -12.68
CA LEU A 158 3.93 -0.49 -13.05
C LEU A 158 4.37 -0.17 -14.49
N ASP A 159 5.58 -0.55 -14.88
CA ASP A 159 6.09 -0.36 -16.24
C ASP A 159 5.28 -1.14 -17.28
N ALA A 160 4.86 -2.37 -16.96
CA ALA A 160 4.01 -3.17 -17.84
C ALA A 160 2.66 -2.46 -18.08
N LEU A 161 1.99 -2.02 -17.01
CA LEU A 161 0.70 -1.33 -17.11
C LEU A 161 0.78 -0.01 -17.88
N LEU A 162 1.81 0.79 -17.60
CA LEU A 162 2.04 2.06 -18.32
C LEU A 162 2.36 1.84 -19.80
N ALA A 163 2.88 0.67 -20.17
CA ALA A 163 3.10 0.26 -21.55
C ALA A 163 1.88 -0.43 -22.19
N GLY A 164 0.72 -0.48 -21.51
CA GLY A 164 -0.48 -1.16 -22.00
C GLY A 164 -0.37 -2.69 -22.02
N ARG A 165 0.55 -3.26 -21.24
CA ARG A 165 0.75 -4.70 -21.08
C ARG A 165 0.28 -5.17 -19.72
N ARG A 166 0.00 -6.47 -19.60
CA ARG A 166 -0.29 -7.10 -18.31
C ARG A 166 1.02 -7.38 -17.54
N PRO A 167 1.06 -7.18 -16.21
CA PRO A 167 2.14 -7.67 -15.37
C PRO A 167 2.33 -9.19 -15.49
N ALA A 168 3.46 -9.69 -14.98
CA ALA A 168 3.68 -11.13 -14.89
C ALA A 168 2.57 -11.81 -14.08
N PRO A 169 2.10 -12.99 -14.52
CA PRO A 169 1.06 -13.74 -13.79
C PRO A 169 1.60 -14.32 -12.49
N GLU A 170 2.90 -14.65 -12.45
CA GLU A 170 3.58 -15.06 -11.23
C GLU A 170 3.87 -13.82 -10.38
N GLN A 171 3.28 -13.79 -9.18
CA GLN A 171 3.39 -12.68 -8.23
C GLN A 171 3.72 -13.27 -6.87
N HIS A 172 4.73 -12.73 -6.21
CA HIS A 172 5.17 -13.20 -4.91
C HIS A 172 4.50 -12.39 -3.80
N HIS A 173 4.03 -13.08 -2.77
CA HIS A 173 3.33 -12.45 -1.65
C HIS A 173 4.18 -11.37 -0.96
N SER A 174 3.49 -10.33 -0.50
CA SER A 174 4.05 -9.42 0.48
C SER A 174 4.26 -10.15 1.81
N ILE A 175 5.29 -9.77 2.55
CA ILE A 175 5.60 -10.32 3.86
C ILE A 175 5.74 -9.18 4.85
N GLY A 176 5.05 -9.29 5.97
CA GLY A 176 5.06 -8.23 6.97
C GLY A 176 4.52 -8.64 8.33
N CYS A 177 4.44 -7.65 9.22
CA CYS A 177 3.67 -7.83 10.44
C CYS A 177 2.18 -7.90 10.11
N SER A 178 1.43 -8.74 10.84
CA SER A 178 -0.03 -8.74 10.75
C SER A 178 -0.63 -7.36 11.03
N ILE A 179 -1.73 -7.02 10.36
CA ILE A 179 -2.57 -5.87 10.73
C ILE A 179 -3.01 -6.01 12.20
N LYS A 180 -3.03 -4.90 12.92
CA LYS A 180 -3.40 -4.85 14.34
C LYS A 180 -4.91 -4.71 14.47
N TRP A 181 -5.62 -5.82 14.30
CA TRP A 181 -7.08 -5.84 14.39
C TRP A 181 -7.57 -5.42 15.77
N ARG A 182 -8.59 -4.56 15.80
CA ARG A 182 -9.35 -4.26 17.02
C ARG A 182 -9.97 -5.56 17.52
N LYS A 183 -9.96 -5.75 18.83
CA LYS A 183 -10.69 -6.88 19.43
C LYS A 183 -12.17 -6.72 19.13
N ALA A 184 -12.82 -7.81 18.73
CA ALA A 184 -14.27 -7.84 18.67
C ALA A 184 -14.80 -7.55 20.09
N SER A 185 -15.57 -6.48 20.21
CA SER A 185 -16.37 -6.15 21.39
C SER A 185 -17.58 -7.06 21.49
#